data_AF-A0A8C3XDV9-F1
#
_entry.id   AF-A0A8C3XDV9-F1
#
_cell.length_a   1.000
_cell.length_b   1.000
_cell.length_c   1.000
_cell.angle_alpha   90.00
_cell.angle_beta   90.00
_cell.angle_gamma   90.00
#
_symmetry.space_group_name_H-M   'P 1'
#
loop_
_entity.id
_entity.type
_entity.pdbx_description
1 polymer ?
#
loop_
_entity_poly.entity_id
_entity_poly.type
_entity_poly.pdbx_seq_one_letter_code
_entity_poly.pdbx_strand_id
1 'polypeptide(L)'
;MEKITHLEALMFSAVLESCVDQLAILGYIMPVPHEDKTDINHEMKEMTQEDLDINSSELMSAEQESGETAPSTTLQNTEHKQQQRKTEDQKSTHHSAKSSKKHTTRAAMKLKKIYADRQYASDIITVTIKNMEELGTFSSLTDANEREKAKKNKFFDVLIREEKGKNEIKALQKQLQDVKTQADKDLQNRDKVIDCLKDKLQERTAKLNTESYYMKKNTDLQTQVIQKKCSSA
;
A
#
# COMPACT_ATOMS: atom_id res chain seq x y z
N MET A 1 -24.56 34.89 29.11
CA MET A 1 -23.28 35.62 29.26
C MET A 1 -23.62 36.94 29.92
N GLU A 2 -22.96 37.27 31.02
CA GLU A 2 -23.10 38.59 31.64
C GLU A 2 -22.61 39.66 30.66
N LYS A 3 -23.31 40.79 30.58
CA LYS A 3 -22.91 41.88 29.69
C LYS A 3 -21.68 42.55 30.27
N ILE A 4 -20.63 42.68 29.46
CA ILE A 4 -19.42 43.40 29.84
C ILE A 4 -19.77 44.88 30.01
N THR A 5 -19.25 45.52 31.06
CA THR A 5 -19.48 46.97 31.24
C THR A 5 -18.80 47.76 30.13
N HIS A 6 -19.27 48.97 29.85
CA HIS A 6 -18.70 49.77 28.76
C HIS A 6 -17.20 50.06 28.95
N LEU A 7 -16.76 50.31 30.20
CA LEU A 7 -15.35 50.53 30.51
C LEU A 7 -14.51 49.27 30.25
N GLU A 8 -14.99 48.10 30.68
CA GLU A 8 -14.31 46.82 30.42
C GLU A 8 -14.27 46.52 28.92
N ALA A 9 -15.35 46.79 28.19
CA ALA A 9 -15.39 46.61 26.74
C ALA A 9 -14.31 47.44 26.03
N LEU A 10 -14.15 48.72 26.41
CA LEU A 10 -13.08 49.58 25.90
C LEU A 10 -11.68 49.05 26.24
N MET A 11 -11.47 48.63 27.49
CA MET A 11 -10.19 48.07 27.92
C MET A 11 -9.81 46.82 27.14
N PHE A 12 -10.76 45.91 26.94
CA PHE A 12 -10.53 44.69 26.18
C PHE A 12 -10.38 44.96 24.68
N SER A 13 -11.16 45.86 24.08
CA SER A 13 -11.00 46.27 22.69
C SER A 13 -9.59 46.80 22.43
N ALA A 14 -9.06 47.67 23.29
CA ALA A 14 -7.69 48.19 23.15
C ALA A 14 -6.62 47.08 23.16
N VAL A 15 -6.80 46.03 23.97
CA VAL A 15 -5.91 44.85 23.96
C VAL A 15 -6.04 44.07 22.66
N LEU A 16 -7.27 43.84 22.20
CA LEU A 16 -7.54 43.12 20.96
C LEU A 16 -7.03 43.87 19.72
N GLU A 17 -7.12 45.20 19.68
CA GLU A 17 -6.52 46.05 18.66
C GLU A 17 -5.00 45.83 18.60
N SER A 18 -4.33 45.82 19.76
CA SER A 18 -2.90 45.51 19.82
C SER A 18 -2.59 44.12 19.26
N CYS A 19 -3.46 43.13 19.49
CA CYS A 19 -3.30 41.80 18.89
C CYS A 19 -3.45 41.83 17.36
N VAL A 20 -4.40 42.61 16.82
CA VAL A 20 -4.56 42.77 15.37
C VAL A 20 -3.32 43.43 14.77
N ASP A 21 -2.77 44.46 15.40
CA ASP A 21 -1.54 45.12 14.97
C ASP A 21 -0.34 44.15 14.96
N GLN A 22 -0.22 43.33 16.01
CA GLN A 22 0.82 42.29 16.07
C GLN A 22 0.64 41.25 14.95
N LEU A 23 -0.59 40.83 14.65
CA LEU A 23 -0.86 39.96 13.52
C LEU A 23 -0.57 40.67 12.18
N ALA A 24 -0.83 41.96 12.06
CA ALA A 24 -0.46 42.76 10.89
C ALA A 24 1.07 42.74 10.69
N ILE A 25 1.84 43.06 11.73
CA ILE A 25 3.31 43.01 11.74
C ILE A 25 3.81 41.60 11.37
N LEU A 26 3.23 40.56 11.96
CA LEU A 26 3.57 39.17 11.63
C LEU A 26 3.39 38.88 10.13
N GLY A 27 2.36 39.45 9.51
CA GLY A 27 2.11 39.32 8.07
C GLY A 27 3.20 39.95 7.20
N TYR A 28 3.77 41.07 7.65
CA TYR A 28 4.85 41.76 6.94
C TYR A 28 6.21 41.06 7.06
N ILE A 29 6.47 40.39 8.19
CA ILE A 29 7.75 39.68 8.42
C ILE A 29 7.74 38.24 7.91
N MET A 30 6.57 37.66 7.66
CA MET A 30 6.45 36.28 7.16
C MET A 30 6.96 36.15 5.72
N PRO A 31 7.66 35.06 5.37
CA PRO A 31 8.15 34.83 4.02
C PRO A 31 6.99 34.51 3.08
N VAL A 32 7.01 35.07 1.85
CA VAL A 32 5.99 34.79 0.83
C VAL A 32 6.10 33.33 0.37
N PRO A 33 5.01 32.55 0.36
CA PRO A 33 5.05 31.19 -0.15
C PRO A 33 5.28 31.23 -1.65
N HIS A 34 6.43 30.68 -2.09
CA HIS A 34 6.74 30.57 -3.52
C HIS A 34 5.75 29.60 -4.17
N GLU A 35 4.92 30.09 -5.09
CA GLU A 35 4.02 29.25 -5.87
C GLU A 35 4.78 28.63 -7.04
N ASP A 36 5.32 27.42 -6.84
CA ASP A 36 5.63 26.54 -7.97
C ASP A 36 4.31 26.00 -8.52
N LYS A 37 3.75 26.74 -9.47
CA LYS A 37 2.49 26.45 -10.17
C LYS A 37 2.66 25.25 -11.11
N THR A 38 2.81 24.02 -10.61
CA THR A 38 2.65 22.85 -11.51
C THR A 38 2.24 21.49 -10.94
N ASP A 39 2.42 21.12 -9.67
CA ASP A 39 2.40 19.67 -9.33
C ASP A 39 1.44 19.19 -8.22
N ILE A 40 0.44 19.98 -7.82
CA ILE A 40 -0.44 19.64 -6.69
C ILE A 40 -1.30 18.37 -6.96
N ASN A 41 -1.60 18.07 -8.23
CA ASN A 41 -2.40 16.89 -8.60
C ASN A 41 -1.59 15.58 -8.70
N HIS A 42 -0.27 15.64 -8.79
CA HIS A 42 0.59 14.44 -8.87
C HIS A 42 0.98 13.93 -7.48
N GLU A 43 1.20 14.84 -6.53
CA GLU A 43 1.77 14.54 -5.20
C GLU A 43 0.80 13.80 -4.27
N MET A 44 -0.53 14.00 -4.39
CA MET A 44 -1.51 13.22 -3.61
C MET A 44 -1.61 11.76 -4.07
N LYS A 45 -1.36 11.45 -5.35
CA LYS A 45 -1.33 10.06 -5.84
C LYS A 45 -0.02 9.35 -5.48
N GLU A 46 1.09 10.09 -5.42
CA GLU A 46 2.42 9.51 -5.15
C GLU A 46 2.60 9.11 -3.68
N MET A 47 1.99 9.85 -2.73
CA MET A 47 2.03 9.52 -1.30
C MET A 47 1.26 8.23 -0.98
N THR A 48 0.16 7.95 -1.70
CA THR A 48 -0.59 6.69 -1.58
C THR A 48 0.16 5.51 -2.23
N GLN A 49 1.02 5.78 -3.22
CA GLN A 49 1.82 4.77 -3.92
C GLN A 49 3.08 4.40 -3.12
N GLU A 50 3.77 5.35 -2.48
CA GLU A 50 4.97 5.08 -1.66
C GLU A 50 4.67 4.22 -0.42
N ASP A 51 3.51 4.40 0.24
CA ASP A 51 3.08 3.53 1.35
C ASP A 51 2.72 2.10 0.90
N LEU A 52 2.38 1.93 -0.39
CA LEU A 52 2.10 0.63 -1.01
C LEU A 52 3.38 -0.07 -1.49
N ASP A 53 4.36 0.69 -2.00
CA ASP A 53 5.64 0.17 -2.51
C ASP A 53 6.60 -0.24 -1.38
N ILE A 54 6.55 0.41 -0.21
CA ILE A 54 7.31 -0.06 0.96
C ILE A 54 6.81 -1.44 1.42
N ASN A 55 5.49 -1.69 1.33
CA ASN A 55 4.90 -2.99 1.65
C ASN A 55 5.13 -4.06 0.57
N SER A 56 5.34 -3.68 -0.69
CA SER A 56 5.62 -4.63 -1.79
C SER A 56 7.10 -5.04 -1.84
N SER A 57 8.03 -4.13 -1.54
CA SER A 57 9.47 -4.39 -1.53
C SER A 57 9.91 -5.28 -0.35
N GLU A 58 9.21 -5.21 0.79
CA GLU A 58 9.48 -6.06 1.96
C GLU A 58 9.01 -7.51 1.74
N LEU A 59 8.05 -7.75 0.84
CA LEU A 59 7.60 -9.09 0.46
C LEU A 59 8.51 -9.79 -0.57
N MET A 60 9.21 -9.03 -1.41
CA MET A 60 10.08 -9.59 -2.47
C MET A 60 11.51 -9.93 -1.98
N SER A 61 11.86 -9.54 -0.75
CA SER A 61 13.20 -9.80 -0.18
C SER A 61 13.28 -11.13 0.58
N ALA A 62 12.16 -11.87 0.72
CA ALA A 62 12.08 -13.11 1.48
C ALA A 62 12.07 -14.40 0.62
N GLU A 63 12.18 -14.31 -0.71
CA GLU A 63 12.12 -15.46 -1.64
C GLU A 63 13.44 -15.72 -2.40
N GLN A 64 14.60 -15.36 -1.84
CA GLN A 64 15.89 -15.78 -2.40
C GLN A 64 16.81 -16.36 -1.31
N GLU A 65 16.46 -17.53 -0.81
CA GLU A 65 17.48 -18.44 -0.30
C GLU A 65 17.01 -19.90 -0.42
N SER A 66 17.94 -20.77 -0.82
CA SER A 66 17.82 -22.23 -0.92
C SER A 66 17.29 -22.81 -2.23
N GLY A 67 18.20 -22.87 -3.21
CA GLY A 67 18.13 -23.80 -4.32
C GLY A 67 19.53 -24.25 -4.68
N GLU A 68 20.03 -25.33 -4.04
CA GLU A 68 21.28 -25.99 -4.42
C GLU A 68 21.08 -27.50 -4.46
N THR A 69 21.00 -28.07 -5.68
CA THR A 69 21.88 -29.16 -6.13
C THR A 69 21.63 -29.49 -7.61
N ALA A 70 22.69 -29.35 -8.42
CA ALA A 70 22.80 -29.81 -9.80
C ALA A 70 23.04 -31.36 -9.87
N PRO A 71 23.03 -32.02 -11.05
CA PRO A 71 24.19 -31.90 -11.97
C PRO A 71 23.89 -31.90 -13.49
N SER A 72 24.63 -31.03 -14.17
CA SER A 72 25.31 -31.13 -15.49
C SER A 72 24.79 -32.05 -16.60
N THR A 73 24.63 -31.48 -17.82
CA THR A 73 25.24 -32.01 -19.07
C THR A 73 25.34 -30.93 -20.18
N THR A 74 26.60 -30.67 -20.55
CA THR A 74 27.26 -30.21 -21.80
C THR A 74 26.46 -29.95 -23.09
N LEU A 75 26.78 -28.83 -23.78
CA LEU A 75 27.07 -28.65 -25.25
C LEU A 75 26.77 -27.18 -25.66
N GLN A 76 27.75 -26.29 -25.76
CA GLN A 76 28.64 -25.98 -26.91
C GLN A 76 28.18 -24.79 -27.80
N ASN A 77 29.11 -23.83 -27.94
CA ASN A 77 29.37 -22.90 -29.06
C ASN A 77 28.39 -21.71 -29.24
N THR A 78 28.77 -20.48 -29.64
CA THR A 78 29.97 -19.99 -30.32
C THR A 78 30.12 -18.47 -30.08
N GLU A 79 31.36 -17.99 -30.11
CA GLU A 79 31.83 -16.60 -30.04
C GLU A 79 31.25 -15.68 -31.13
N HIS A 80 31.17 -14.37 -30.88
CA HIS A 80 31.70 -13.34 -31.81
C HIS A 80 32.02 -12.02 -31.06
N LYS A 81 33.28 -11.60 -31.20
CA LYS A 81 33.91 -10.35 -30.74
C LYS A 81 33.37 -9.13 -31.48
N GLN A 82 33.31 -7.98 -30.81
CA GLN A 82 34.07 -6.81 -31.26
C GLN A 82 34.34 -5.81 -30.12
N GLN A 83 35.63 -5.60 -29.87
CA GLN A 83 36.17 -4.52 -29.03
C GLN A 83 35.98 -3.18 -29.75
N GLN A 84 35.87 -2.08 -28.99
CA GLN A 84 36.96 -1.08 -28.87
C GLN A 84 36.48 0.36 -28.60
N ARG A 85 37.21 0.99 -27.66
CA ARG A 85 37.57 2.42 -27.49
C ARG A 85 36.83 3.28 -26.44
N LYS A 86 37.72 3.91 -25.66
CA LYS A 86 37.57 4.94 -24.63
C LYS A 86 37.32 6.31 -25.27
N THR A 87 36.43 7.11 -24.67
CA THR A 87 36.45 8.59 -24.53
C THR A 87 35.27 8.91 -23.59
N GLU A 88 35.51 9.34 -22.35
CA GLU A 88 35.60 10.75 -21.93
C GLU A 88 34.20 11.33 -21.63
N ASP A 89 34.05 11.74 -20.36
CA ASP A 89 33.11 12.70 -19.78
C ASP A 89 31.58 12.47 -19.70
N GLN A 90 31.08 12.91 -18.54
CA GLN A 90 29.70 13.28 -18.19
C GLN A 90 28.65 12.17 -17.97
N LYS A 91 28.56 11.69 -16.72
CA LYS A 91 27.33 11.28 -16.01
C LYS A 91 27.76 10.78 -14.63
N SER A 92 27.29 11.26 -13.49
CA SER A 92 25.90 11.43 -13.10
C SER A 92 25.86 12.25 -11.80
N THR A 93 25.37 13.49 -11.87
CA THR A 93 25.06 14.34 -10.70
C THR A 93 23.55 14.38 -10.46
N HIS A 94 22.81 13.33 -10.81
CA HIS A 94 21.33 13.40 -10.84
C HIS A 94 20.59 12.75 -9.67
N HIS A 95 21.28 12.29 -8.61
CA HIS A 95 20.60 11.61 -7.50
C HIS A 95 20.33 12.47 -6.24
N SER A 96 20.82 13.72 -6.16
CA SER A 96 20.61 14.56 -4.97
C SER A 96 19.41 15.53 -5.05
N ALA A 97 18.77 15.68 -6.22
CA ALA A 97 17.72 16.70 -6.44
C ALA A 97 16.28 16.24 -6.11
N LYS A 98 16.05 14.95 -5.81
CA LYS A 98 14.69 14.43 -5.55
C LYS A 98 14.23 14.62 -4.09
N SER A 99 15.16 14.63 -3.14
CA SER A 99 14.84 14.83 -1.71
C SER A 99 14.53 16.29 -1.37
N SER A 100 15.26 17.24 -1.97
CA SER A 100 15.08 18.68 -1.72
C SER A 100 13.71 19.21 -2.17
N LYS A 101 13.15 18.70 -3.28
CA LYS A 101 11.82 19.12 -3.76
C LYS A 101 10.68 18.75 -2.78
N LYS A 102 10.71 17.56 -2.16
CA LYS A 102 9.69 17.10 -1.18
C LYS A 102 9.65 17.95 0.09
N HIS A 103 10.80 18.49 0.52
CA HIS A 103 10.87 19.38 1.68
C HIS A 103 10.34 20.79 1.38
N THR A 104 10.59 21.30 0.17
CA THR A 104 10.12 22.60 -0.28
C THR A 104 8.59 22.65 -0.40
N THR A 105 7.95 21.59 -0.91
CA THR A 105 6.48 21.51 -1.01
C THR A 105 5.81 21.46 0.37
N ARG A 106 6.33 20.64 1.29
CA ARG A 106 5.80 20.55 2.67
C ARG A 106 5.98 21.85 3.46
N ALA A 107 7.12 22.53 3.31
CA ALA A 107 7.35 23.82 3.93
C ALA A 107 6.40 24.90 3.38
N ALA A 108 6.19 24.93 2.06
CA ALA A 108 5.25 25.83 1.42
C ALA A 108 3.80 25.60 1.87
N MET A 109 3.36 24.35 2.03
CA MET A 109 2.02 24.03 2.55
C MET A 109 1.84 24.50 4.00
N LYS A 110 2.83 24.26 4.87
CA LYS A 110 2.80 24.75 6.26
C LYS A 110 2.73 26.28 6.29
N LEU A 111 3.51 26.95 5.45
CA LEU A 111 3.51 28.41 5.34
C LEU A 111 2.15 28.94 4.88
N LYS A 112 1.55 28.35 3.84
CA LYS A 112 0.18 28.67 3.41
C LYS A 112 -0.84 28.53 4.54
N LYS A 113 -0.74 27.47 5.34
CA LYS A 113 -1.61 27.29 6.52
C LYS A 113 -1.40 28.41 7.54
N ILE A 114 -0.15 28.78 7.85
CA ILE A 114 0.14 29.86 8.80
C ILE A 114 -0.47 31.19 8.31
N TYR A 115 -0.39 31.49 7.00
CA TYR A 115 -1.05 32.67 6.43
C TYR A 115 -2.57 32.63 6.62
N ALA A 116 -3.20 31.49 6.33
CA ALA A 116 -4.63 31.32 6.49
C ALA A 116 -5.07 31.43 7.97
N ASP A 117 -4.35 30.79 8.88
CA ASP A 117 -4.62 30.83 10.32
C ASP A 117 -4.45 32.24 10.90
N ARG A 118 -3.40 32.95 10.48
CA ARG A 118 -3.18 34.36 10.84
C ARG A 118 -4.35 35.23 10.38
N GLN A 119 -4.76 35.11 9.11
CA GLN A 119 -5.86 35.91 8.58
C GLN A 119 -7.16 35.60 9.32
N TYR A 120 -7.46 34.31 9.53
CA TYR A 120 -8.61 33.88 10.32
C TYR A 120 -8.61 34.48 11.72
N ALA A 121 -7.48 34.43 12.44
CA ALA A 121 -7.35 35.03 13.76
C ALA A 121 -7.59 36.55 13.72
N SER A 122 -7.00 37.25 12.75
CA SER A 122 -7.19 38.69 12.54
C SER A 122 -8.67 39.04 12.31
N ASP A 123 -9.36 38.28 11.46
CA ASP A 123 -10.77 38.50 11.13
C ASP A 123 -11.65 38.28 12.37
N ILE A 124 -11.43 37.19 13.11
CA ILE A 124 -12.19 36.88 14.33
C ILE A 124 -11.97 37.94 15.41
N ILE A 125 -10.73 38.40 15.62
CA ILE A 125 -10.44 39.44 16.59
C ILE A 125 -11.08 40.77 16.18
N THR A 126 -11.01 41.14 14.90
CA THR A 126 -11.65 42.37 14.37
C THR A 126 -13.17 42.35 14.57
N VAL A 127 -13.81 41.22 14.25
CA VAL A 127 -15.26 41.03 14.50
C VAL A 127 -15.56 41.09 16.00
N THR A 128 -14.66 40.58 16.84
CA THR A 128 -14.84 40.60 18.30
C THR A 128 -14.72 42.00 18.88
N ILE A 129 -13.75 42.82 18.44
CA ILE A 129 -13.64 44.24 18.82
C ILE A 129 -14.96 44.96 18.53
N LYS A 130 -15.48 44.81 17.30
CA LYS A 130 -16.74 45.40 16.89
C LYS A 130 -17.92 44.94 17.78
N ASN A 131 -18.02 43.65 18.06
CA ASN A 131 -19.07 43.11 18.93
C ASN A 131 -18.94 43.58 20.39
N MET A 132 -17.72 43.83 20.86
CA MET A 132 -17.49 44.38 22.21
C MET A 132 -17.92 45.83 22.30
N GLU A 133 -17.62 46.64 21.28
CA GLU A 133 -18.01 48.06 21.23
C GLU A 133 -19.52 48.26 21.04
N GLU A 134 -20.14 47.48 20.14
CA GLU A 134 -21.56 47.64 19.78
C GLU A 134 -22.51 46.92 20.76
N LEU A 135 -22.14 45.71 21.18
CA LEU A 135 -23.04 44.79 21.90
C LEU A 135 -22.54 44.40 23.30
N GLY A 136 -21.32 44.78 23.68
CA GLY A 136 -20.72 44.43 24.96
C GLY A 136 -20.51 42.92 25.13
N THR A 137 -20.22 42.19 24.05
CA THR A 137 -20.09 40.73 24.04
C THR A 137 -18.90 40.24 23.20
N PHE A 138 -18.39 39.07 23.54
CA PHE A 138 -17.31 38.37 22.83
C PHE A 138 -17.77 37.03 22.25
N SER A 139 -19.09 36.86 22.05
CA SER A 139 -19.68 35.62 21.52
C SER A 139 -19.03 35.14 20.23
N SER A 140 -18.62 36.06 19.34
CA SER A 140 -17.88 35.72 18.11
C SER A 140 -16.63 34.89 18.37
N LEU A 141 -15.87 35.21 19.42
CA LEU A 141 -14.66 34.50 19.80
C LEU A 141 -15.00 33.13 20.41
N THR A 142 -16.02 33.07 21.26
CA THR A 142 -16.52 31.82 21.84
C THR A 142 -16.99 30.86 20.75
N ASP A 143 -17.84 31.33 19.83
CA ASP A 143 -18.36 30.53 18.72
C ASP A 143 -17.23 30.08 17.78
N ALA A 144 -16.24 30.94 17.53
CA ALA A 144 -15.07 30.59 16.72
C ALA A 144 -14.24 29.48 17.37
N ASN A 145 -14.02 29.56 18.68
CA ASN A 145 -13.30 28.53 19.43
C ASN A 145 -14.06 27.20 19.43
N GLU A 146 -15.39 27.23 19.58
CA GLU A 146 -16.22 26.02 19.50
C GLU A 146 -16.18 25.39 18.11
N ARG A 147 -16.23 26.20 17.04
CA ARG A 147 -16.07 25.71 15.66
C ARG A 147 -14.72 25.04 15.45
N GLU A 148 -13.62 25.61 15.93
CA GLU A 148 -12.29 25.01 15.81
C GLU A 148 -12.15 23.73 16.64
N LYS A 149 -12.71 23.68 17.86
CA LYS A 149 -12.79 22.45 18.65
C LYS A 149 -13.58 21.36 17.93
N ALA A 150 -14.72 21.70 17.33
CA ALA A 150 -15.53 20.76 16.56
C ALA A 150 -14.79 20.25 15.32
N LYS A 151 -14.07 21.11 14.59
CA LYS A 151 -13.21 20.70 13.47
C LYS A 151 -12.12 19.74 13.95
N LYS A 152 -11.41 20.08 15.03
CA LYS A 152 -10.38 19.23 15.64
C LYS A 152 -10.92 17.84 16.00
N ASN A 153 -12.09 17.77 16.62
CA ASN A 153 -12.71 16.50 17.00
C ASN A 153 -13.06 15.64 15.77
N LYS A 154 -13.60 16.24 14.70
CA LYS A 154 -13.87 15.53 13.45
C LYS A 154 -12.60 14.89 12.85
N PHE A 155 -11.45 15.57 12.94
CA PHE A 155 -10.18 14.99 12.49
C PHE A 155 -9.77 13.77 13.33
N PHE A 156 -9.96 13.81 14.65
CA PHE A 156 -9.70 12.65 15.50
C PHE A 156 -10.66 11.49 15.20
N ASP A 157 -11.94 11.76 14.95
CA ASP A 157 -12.91 10.72 14.58
C ASP A 157 -12.52 10.02 13.27
N VAL A 158 -12.06 10.78 12.27
CA VAL A 158 -11.53 10.25 11.02
C VAL A 158 -10.28 9.42 11.28
N LEU A 159 -9.34 9.93 12.08
CA LEU A 159 -8.09 9.22 12.40
C LEU A 159 -8.35 7.88 13.10
N ILE A 160 -9.25 7.86 14.08
CA ILE A 160 -9.64 6.63 14.81
C ILE A 160 -10.27 5.62 13.86
N ARG A 161 -11.16 6.09 12.96
CA ARG A 161 -11.81 5.23 11.96
C ARG A 161 -10.80 4.64 10.98
N GLU A 162 -9.86 5.46 10.51
CA GLU A 162 -8.81 5.03 9.58
C GLU A 162 -7.91 3.98 10.22
N GLU A 163 -7.47 4.21 11.46
CA GLU A 163 -6.65 3.24 12.20
C GLU A 163 -7.40 1.92 12.44
N LYS A 164 -8.70 1.97 12.75
CA LYS A 164 -9.54 0.77 12.84
C LYS A 164 -9.61 0.03 11.50
N GLY A 165 -9.83 0.75 10.40
CA GLY A 165 -9.89 0.19 9.04
C GLY A 165 -8.59 -0.48 8.64
N LYS A 166 -7.44 0.15 8.92
CA LYS A 166 -6.12 -0.43 8.70
C LYS A 166 -5.92 -1.75 9.43
N ASN A 167 -6.34 -1.82 10.69
CA ASN A 167 -6.24 -3.04 11.49
C ASN A 167 -7.16 -4.16 10.95
N GLU A 168 -8.36 -3.82 10.48
CA GLU A 168 -9.29 -4.76 9.86
C GLU A 168 -8.76 -5.31 8.52
N ILE A 169 -8.20 -4.44 7.67
CA ILE A 169 -7.55 -4.84 6.42
C ILE A 169 -6.41 -5.82 6.71
N LYS A 170 -5.56 -5.51 7.69
CA LYS A 170 -4.44 -6.38 8.09
C LYS A 170 -4.93 -7.76 8.57
N ALA A 171 -6.02 -7.80 9.33
CA ALA A 171 -6.62 -9.06 9.77
C ALA A 171 -7.17 -9.88 8.60
N LEU A 172 -7.88 -9.24 7.66
CA LEU A 172 -8.42 -9.90 6.46
C LEU A 172 -7.31 -10.41 5.53
N GLN A 173 -6.24 -9.64 5.35
CA GLN A 173 -5.06 -10.08 4.57
C GLN A 173 -4.46 -11.35 5.17
N LYS A 174 -4.34 -11.42 6.50
CA LYS A 174 -3.86 -12.64 7.19
C LYS A 174 -4.79 -13.82 6.95
N GLN A 175 -6.10 -13.64 7.11
CA GLN A 175 -7.08 -14.71 6.85
C GLN A 175 -7.03 -15.19 5.39
N LEU A 176 -6.89 -14.28 4.44
CA LEU A 176 -6.79 -14.63 3.02
C LEU A 176 -5.52 -15.46 2.75
N GLN A 177 -4.40 -15.09 3.34
CA GLN A 177 -3.15 -15.84 3.22
C GLN A 177 -3.24 -17.22 3.86
N ASP A 178 -3.90 -17.34 5.03
CA ASP A 178 -4.12 -18.62 5.71
C ASP A 178 -5.00 -19.54 4.85
N VAL A 179 -6.10 -19.03 4.29
CA VAL A 179 -7.00 -19.79 3.39
C VAL A 179 -6.26 -20.24 2.13
N LYS A 180 -5.47 -19.36 1.51
CA LYS A 180 -4.65 -19.70 0.33
C LYS A 180 -3.70 -20.85 0.66
N THR A 181 -2.97 -20.74 1.77
CA THR A 181 -2.02 -21.76 2.22
C THR A 181 -2.72 -23.10 2.50
N GLN A 182 -3.93 -23.08 3.08
CA GLN A 182 -4.68 -24.30 3.32
C GLN A 182 -5.17 -24.94 2.01
N ALA A 183 -5.67 -24.13 1.06
CA ALA A 183 -6.10 -24.62 -0.23
C ALA A 183 -4.94 -25.26 -1.01
N ASP A 184 -3.75 -24.66 -0.98
CA ASP A 184 -2.55 -25.21 -1.62
C ASP A 184 -2.15 -26.56 -1.01
N LYS A 185 -2.22 -26.71 0.32
CA LYS A 185 -1.97 -27.99 1.01
C LYS A 185 -3.00 -29.06 0.61
N ASP A 186 -4.27 -28.67 0.52
CA ASP A 186 -5.34 -29.59 0.13
C ASP A 186 -5.19 -30.06 -1.32
N LEU A 187 -4.77 -29.17 -2.22
CA LEU A 187 -4.44 -29.52 -3.61
C LEU A 187 -3.27 -30.51 -3.66
N GLN A 188 -2.16 -30.22 -2.97
CA GLN A 188 -1.02 -31.13 -2.89
C GLN A 188 -1.41 -32.50 -2.31
N ASN A 189 -2.33 -32.55 -1.35
CA ASN A 189 -2.81 -33.81 -0.80
C ASN A 189 -3.67 -34.58 -1.82
N ARG A 190 -4.52 -33.90 -2.58
CA ARG A 190 -5.32 -34.52 -3.64
C ARG A 190 -4.43 -35.06 -4.76
N ASP A 191 -3.40 -34.33 -5.16
CA ASP A 191 -2.44 -34.80 -6.18
C ASP A 191 -1.75 -36.09 -5.74
N LYS A 192 -1.29 -36.15 -4.48
CA LYS A 192 -0.71 -37.40 -3.91
C LYS A 192 -1.69 -38.57 -3.95
N VAL A 193 -2.97 -38.34 -3.70
CA VAL A 193 -4.00 -39.39 -3.77
C VAL A 193 -4.22 -39.83 -5.22
N ILE A 194 -4.26 -38.89 -6.16
CA ILE A 194 -4.37 -39.18 -7.60
C ILE A 194 -3.21 -40.06 -8.06
N ASP A 195 -1.98 -39.72 -7.67
CA ASP A 195 -0.79 -40.51 -8.01
C ASP A 195 -0.87 -41.93 -7.44
N CYS A 196 -1.23 -42.09 -6.16
CA CYS A 196 -1.40 -43.41 -5.55
C CYS A 196 -2.49 -44.25 -6.24
N LEU A 197 -3.59 -43.63 -6.65
CA LEU A 197 -4.66 -44.32 -7.37
C LEU A 197 -4.23 -44.69 -8.79
N LYS A 198 -3.46 -43.85 -9.46
CA LYS A 198 -2.88 -44.11 -10.78
C LYS A 198 -1.94 -45.31 -10.74
N ASP A 199 -1.08 -45.40 -9.73
CA ASP A 199 -0.18 -46.54 -9.53
C ASP A 199 -0.97 -47.84 -9.31
N LYS A 200 -1.99 -47.82 -8.43
CA LYS A 200 -2.87 -48.97 -8.19
C LYS A 200 -3.63 -49.41 -9.43
N LEU A 201 -4.09 -48.46 -10.24
CA LEU A 201 -4.79 -48.74 -11.49
C LEU A 201 -3.84 -49.40 -12.51
N GLN A 202 -2.62 -48.87 -12.62
CA GLN A 202 -1.58 -49.43 -13.49
C GLN A 202 -1.21 -50.85 -13.07
N GLU A 203 -1.01 -51.09 -11.76
CA GLU A 203 -0.73 -52.42 -11.20
C GLU A 203 -1.85 -53.42 -11.54
N ARG A 204 -3.11 -53.06 -11.28
CA ARG A 204 -4.26 -53.93 -11.60
C ARG A 204 -4.40 -54.18 -13.10
N THR A 205 -4.14 -53.18 -13.92
CA THR A 205 -4.16 -53.31 -15.39
C THR A 205 -3.09 -54.29 -15.86
N ALA A 206 -1.86 -54.19 -15.34
CA ALA A 206 -0.79 -55.13 -15.64
C ALA A 206 -1.13 -56.56 -15.21
N LYS A 207 -1.73 -56.74 -14.02
CA LYS A 207 -2.19 -58.04 -13.53
C LYS A 207 -3.28 -58.65 -14.41
N LEU A 208 -4.30 -57.86 -14.77
CA LEU A 208 -5.38 -58.31 -15.65
C LEU A 208 -4.85 -58.71 -17.04
N ASN A 209 -3.92 -57.95 -17.60
CA ASN A 209 -3.32 -58.24 -18.90
C ASN A 209 -2.53 -59.56 -18.87
N THR A 210 -1.76 -59.81 -17.81
CA THR A 210 -1.02 -61.08 -17.68
C THR A 210 -1.98 -62.26 -17.50
N GLU A 211 -3.01 -62.13 -16.66
CA GLU A 211 -4.06 -63.14 -16.49
C GLU A 211 -4.79 -63.45 -17.79
N SER A 212 -5.21 -62.42 -18.54
CA SER A 212 -5.85 -62.56 -19.85
C SER A 212 -4.95 -63.30 -20.85
N TYR A 213 -3.66 -62.96 -20.89
CA TYR A 213 -2.68 -63.66 -21.74
C TYR A 213 -2.54 -65.14 -21.37
N TYR A 214 -2.43 -65.48 -20.08
CA TYR A 214 -2.35 -66.87 -19.64
C TYR A 214 -3.62 -67.66 -19.95
N MET A 215 -4.80 -67.07 -19.69
CA MET A 215 -6.08 -67.71 -19.99
C MET A 215 -6.22 -67.98 -21.49
N LYS A 216 -5.92 -66.99 -22.34
CA LYS A 216 -5.95 -67.16 -23.80
C LYS A 216 -5.02 -68.28 -24.25
N LYS A 217 -3.76 -68.27 -23.79
CA LYS A 217 -2.78 -69.31 -24.13
C LYS A 217 -3.24 -70.70 -23.68
N ASN A 218 -3.85 -70.81 -22.50
CA ASN A 218 -4.41 -72.08 -22.02
C ASN A 218 -5.57 -72.58 -22.89
N THR A 219 -6.50 -71.69 -23.26
CA THR A 219 -7.60 -72.04 -24.17
C THR A 219 -7.09 -72.45 -25.55
N ASP A 220 -6.14 -71.71 -26.12
CA ASP A 220 -5.53 -72.04 -27.42
C ASP A 220 -4.85 -73.42 -27.39
N LEU A 221 -4.13 -73.74 -26.31
CA LEU A 221 -3.53 -75.06 -26.11
C LEU A 221 -4.59 -76.17 -26.02
N GLN A 222 -5.68 -75.95 -25.28
CA GLN A 222 -6.78 -76.92 -25.21
C GLN A 222 -7.41 -77.16 -26.58
N THR A 223 -7.68 -76.10 -27.34
CA THR A 223 -8.20 -76.21 -28.71
C THR A 223 -7.23 -76.97 -29.61
N GLN A 224 -5.93 -76.69 -29.55
CA GLN A 224 -4.92 -77.45 -30.32
C GLN A 224 -4.87 -78.93 -29.95
N VAL A 225 -4.97 -79.26 -28.66
CA VAL A 225 -5.00 -80.66 -28.19
C VAL A 225 -6.25 -81.37 -28.70
N ILE A 226 -7.42 -80.74 -28.60
CA ILE A 226 -8.68 -81.30 -29.11
C ILE A 226 -8.59 -81.49 -30.62
N GLN A 227 -8.14 -80.48 -31.36
CA GLN A 227 -8.01 -80.53 -32.82
C GLN A 227 -7.06 -81.66 -33.26
N LYS A 228 -5.91 -81.83 -32.59
CA LYS A 228 -4.99 -82.94 -32.86
C LYS A 228 -5.66 -84.30 -32.61
N LYS A 229 -6.36 -84.48 -31.48
CA LYS A 229 -7.09 -85.71 -31.18
C LYS A 229 -8.14 -86.04 -32.25
N CYS A 230 -8.89 -85.04 -32.71
CA CYS A 230 -9.90 -85.21 -33.77
C CYS A 230 -9.29 -85.48 -35.15
N SER A 231 -8.05 -85.04 -35.41
CA SER A 231 -7.36 -85.28 -36.69
C SER A 231 -6.62 -86.63 -36.74
N SER A 232 -6.46 -87.29 -35.59
CA SER A 232 -5.82 -88.61 -35.44
C SER A 232 -6.82 -89.76 -35.23
N ALA A 233 -8.12 -89.48 -35.34
CA ALA A 233 -9.22 -90.45 -35.32
C ALA A 233 -9.77 -90.63 -36.74
#